data_AF-A0A0G1AR87-F1
#
_entry.id   AF-A0A0G1AR87-F1
#
_cell.length_a   1.000
_cell.length_b   1.000
_cell.length_c   1.000
_cell.angle_alpha   90.00
_cell.angle_beta   90.00
_cell.angle_gamma   90.00
#
_symmetry.space_group_name_H-M   'P 1'
#
loop_
_entity.id
_entity.type
_entity.pdbx_description
1 polymer ?
#
loop_
_entity_poly.entity_id
_entity_poly.type
_entity_poly.pdbx_seq_one_letter_code
_entity_poly.pdbx_strand_id
1 'polypeptide(L)'
;MRNQCSGLNFFGLSVILLTVLNCGGAHPNSGGTLTPAVQAQKDFLENYQFLVTKSEKQELNKCQSVEDVQKFTENFWQIRDSDPNTPENECKQLIDGRIDEIKNEILLRNVNTFGVSFSHNGGLNGEMARVYLLYGMPDYMLRLPSGRTYSEMMVWMYGDEKGHVLFRFLFYRKYGKFSLFKNHGPFIGEALKEISNSNPLAPQYIQMVWNELSMNDIDGNFRAALIQFSYYSDITIDKALKPPDPAKTENDQKVYNRKFKQQADSILPKRADNPQTQTANKIIFSKFNSSIPGYFNIGVAGEHKIAFYLILRFCDLDWEIVNDSAECALSLEIDFKNRQTKESIMFLSSNRLSVPKEQAQSQDKFVLFSNTILLTKKSSDLTETAEEMINKKLPNGNYTVRTFLINSITQKYAVWQEEISK
;
A
#
# COMPACT_ATOMS: atom_id res chain seq x y z
N MET A 1 57.85 44.83 -31.27
CA MET A 1 59.21 44.68 -31.81
C MET A 1 59.55 43.19 -31.84
N ARG A 2 59.94 42.69 -33.01
CA ARG A 2 60.43 41.33 -33.26
C ARG A 2 61.71 41.06 -32.49
N ASN A 3 61.93 39.80 -32.10
CA ASN A 3 63.16 39.01 -32.19
C ASN A 3 62.94 37.73 -31.34
N GLN A 4 63.38 36.52 -31.68
CA GLN A 4 64.14 35.90 -32.76
C GLN A 4 64.02 34.37 -32.51
N CYS A 5 63.81 33.53 -33.54
CA CYS A 5 64.80 32.60 -34.12
C CYS A 5 65.38 31.57 -33.12
N SER A 6 65.52 30.27 -33.36
CA SER A 6 65.64 29.48 -34.60
C SER A 6 65.97 28.00 -34.25
N GLY A 7 65.76 27.07 -35.20
CA GLY A 7 66.39 25.73 -35.25
C GLY A 7 65.37 24.63 -35.58
N LEU A 8 65.14 24.18 -36.84
CA LEU A 8 65.98 23.33 -37.73
C LEU A 8 66.58 22.11 -36.98
N ASN A 9 66.51 20.85 -37.43
CA ASN A 9 66.01 20.22 -38.65
C ASN A 9 66.07 18.66 -38.49
N PHE A 10 65.27 17.93 -39.28
CA PHE A 10 65.50 16.55 -39.79
C PHE A 10 65.52 15.32 -38.84
N PHE A 11 64.54 14.40 -38.99
CA PHE A 11 64.69 13.04 -39.57
C PHE A 11 63.49 12.12 -39.22
N GLY A 12 63.02 11.35 -40.20
CA GLY A 12 62.42 10.03 -39.97
C GLY A 12 60.90 9.97 -39.71
N LEU A 13 60.08 10.04 -40.76
CA LEU A 13 58.75 9.44 -40.73
C LEU A 13 58.87 7.95 -41.05
N SER A 14 58.71 7.10 -40.04
CA SER A 14 58.34 5.70 -40.23
C SER A 14 57.27 5.32 -39.21
N VAL A 15 56.13 4.90 -39.78
CA VAL A 15 55.30 3.76 -39.36
C VAL A 15 54.90 3.70 -37.88
N ILE A 16 53.61 3.90 -37.61
CA ILE A 16 52.75 2.86 -37.01
C ILE A 16 51.34 3.04 -37.61
N LEU A 17 51.02 2.12 -38.51
CA LEU A 17 49.69 1.80 -38.97
C LEU A 17 49.14 0.77 -37.98
N LEU A 18 48.21 1.15 -37.10
CA LEU A 18 47.46 0.19 -36.27
C LEU A 18 46.09 -0.01 -36.93
N THR A 19 46.09 -0.90 -37.91
CA THR A 19 44.90 -1.56 -38.41
C THR A 19 44.29 -2.39 -37.28
N VAL A 20 43.10 -1.98 -36.83
CA VAL A 20 42.26 -2.80 -35.96
C VAL A 20 41.77 -3.99 -36.79
N LEU A 21 42.51 -5.09 -36.71
CA LEU A 21 42.08 -6.37 -37.23
C LEU A 21 40.97 -6.92 -36.34
N ASN A 22 39.78 -6.88 -36.94
CA ASN A 22 38.61 -7.65 -36.58
C ASN A 22 38.94 -9.16 -36.60
N CYS A 23 39.37 -9.69 -35.46
CA CYS A 23 39.37 -11.11 -35.18
C CYS A 23 38.23 -11.39 -34.20
N GLY A 24 37.19 -12.05 -34.70
CA GLY A 24 36.04 -12.51 -33.93
C GLY A 24 36.47 -13.44 -32.80
N GLY A 25 36.56 -12.88 -31.60
CA GLY A 25 36.37 -13.62 -30.36
C GLY A 25 34.87 -13.59 -30.06
N ALA A 26 34.19 -14.70 -30.33
CA ALA A 26 32.83 -14.92 -29.88
C ALA A 26 32.83 -14.93 -28.34
N HIS A 27 32.56 -13.77 -27.73
CA HIS A 27 32.01 -13.75 -26.39
C HIS A 27 30.59 -14.33 -26.47
N PRO A 28 30.28 -15.44 -25.78
CA PRO A 28 28.91 -15.89 -25.68
C PRO A 28 28.17 -14.87 -24.84
N ASN A 29 27.39 -14.02 -25.49
CA ASN A 29 26.30 -13.31 -24.84
C ASN A 29 25.39 -14.37 -24.23
N SER A 30 25.42 -14.48 -22.91
CA SER A 30 24.50 -15.27 -22.08
C SER A 30 23.11 -14.61 -22.04
N GLY A 31 22.56 -14.30 -23.21
CA GLY A 31 21.15 -13.96 -23.42
C GLY A 31 20.43 -15.18 -24.00
N GLY A 32 20.39 -16.28 -23.24
CA GLY A 32 19.63 -17.46 -23.65
C GLY A 32 18.14 -17.17 -23.55
N THR A 33 17.43 -17.23 -24.67
CA THR A 33 15.95 -17.27 -24.70
C THR A 33 15.49 -18.39 -23.77
N LEU A 34 14.70 -18.04 -22.75
CA LEU A 34 14.12 -19.04 -21.84
C LEU A 34 13.29 -20.02 -22.67
N THR A 35 13.38 -21.31 -22.36
CA THR A 35 12.50 -22.28 -23.02
C THR A 35 11.04 -21.96 -22.66
N PRO A 36 10.06 -22.28 -23.52
CA PRO A 36 8.64 -22.03 -23.22
C PRO A 36 8.19 -22.63 -21.89
N ALA A 37 8.70 -23.82 -21.53
CA ALA A 37 8.42 -24.45 -20.24
C ALA A 37 8.96 -23.64 -19.05
N VAL A 38 10.19 -23.13 -19.14
CA VAL A 38 10.78 -22.29 -18.08
C VAL A 38 10.04 -20.95 -17.95
N GLN A 39 9.55 -20.39 -19.07
CA GLN A 39 8.72 -19.19 -19.02
C GLN A 39 7.39 -19.46 -18.32
N ALA A 40 6.68 -20.53 -18.68
CA ALA A 40 5.42 -20.92 -18.04
C ALA A 40 5.57 -21.17 -16.53
N GLN A 41 6.68 -21.78 -16.10
CA GLN A 41 7.01 -21.94 -14.67
C GLN A 41 7.16 -20.59 -13.96
N LYS A 42 7.83 -19.62 -14.61
CA LYS A 42 8.00 -18.27 -14.06
C LYS A 42 6.68 -17.53 -13.94
N ASP A 43 5.85 -17.57 -14.98
CA ASP A 43 4.55 -16.90 -15.01
C ASP A 43 3.62 -17.43 -13.91
N PHE A 44 3.64 -18.75 -13.67
CA PHE A 44 2.92 -19.36 -12.54
C PHE A 44 3.46 -18.85 -11.19
N LEU A 45 4.78 -18.90 -11.00
CA LEU A 45 5.40 -18.50 -9.74
C LEU A 45 5.26 -17.00 -9.43
N GLU A 46 5.22 -16.14 -10.45
CA GLU A 46 5.03 -14.70 -10.28
C GLU A 46 3.76 -14.37 -9.49
N ASN A 47 2.68 -15.13 -9.70
CA ASN A 47 1.41 -14.92 -9.02
C ASN A 47 1.25 -15.80 -7.78
N TYR A 48 1.75 -17.04 -7.79
CA TYR A 48 1.36 -18.05 -6.80
C TYR A 48 2.47 -18.58 -5.90
N GLN A 49 3.71 -18.07 -6.01
CA GLN A 49 4.84 -18.62 -5.23
C GLN A 49 4.61 -18.73 -3.72
N PHE A 50 3.75 -17.89 -3.15
CA PHE A 50 3.47 -17.85 -1.71
C PHE A 50 2.64 -19.05 -1.22
N LEU A 51 1.94 -19.75 -2.11
CA LEU A 51 1.16 -20.96 -1.83
C LEU A 51 1.91 -22.26 -2.14
N VAL A 52 3.01 -22.15 -2.90
CA VAL A 52 3.77 -23.31 -3.36
C VAL A 52 4.64 -23.84 -2.22
N THR A 53 4.38 -25.07 -1.81
CA THR A 53 5.19 -25.80 -0.84
C THR A 53 6.56 -26.17 -1.42
N LYS A 54 7.50 -26.57 -0.56
CA LYS A 54 8.83 -27.00 -1.03
C LYS A 54 8.77 -28.21 -1.97
N SER A 55 7.88 -29.16 -1.71
CA SER A 55 7.66 -30.34 -2.55
C SER A 55 7.05 -29.96 -3.90
N GLU A 56 6.00 -29.14 -3.91
CA GLU A 56 5.37 -28.67 -5.16
C GLU A 56 6.34 -27.87 -6.02
N LYS A 57 7.21 -27.06 -5.40
CA LYS A 57 8.27 -26.35 -6.14
C LYS A 57 9.24 -27.32 -6.82
N GLN A 58 9.58 -28.43 -6.17
CA GLN A 58 10.42 -29.47 -6.78
C GLN A 58 9.70 -30.20 -7.91
N GLU A 59 8.40 -30.40 -7.81
CA GLU A 59 7.58 -30.98 -8.87
C GLU A 59 7.46 -30.06 -10.08
N LEU A 60 7.14 -28.79 -9.87
CA LEU A 60 7.08 -27.78 -10.94
C LEU A 60 8.41 -27.66 -11.69
N ASN A 61 9.54 -27.73 -10.97
CA ASN A 61 10.87 -27.67 -11.59
C ASN A 61 11.20 -28.91 -12.45
N LYS A 62 10.47 -30.03 -12.29
CA LYS A 62 10.66 -31.23 -13.13
C LYS A 62 9.90 -31.15 -14.45
N CYS A 63 8.92 -30.26 -14.59
CA CYS A 63 8.15 -30.06 -15.83
C CYS A 63 9.09 -29.69 -16.99
N GLN A 64 9.05 -30.44 -18.09
CA GLN A 64 9.93 -30.21 -19.26
C GLN A 64 9.18 -29.57 -20.44
N SER A 65 7.86 -29.64 -20.44
CA SER A 65 6.97 -29.07 -21.48
C SER A 65 5.98 -28.07 -20.89
N VAL A 66 5.33 -27.26 -21.75
CA VAL A 66 4.28 -26.32 -21.33
C VAL A 66 3.07 -27.11 -20.83
N GLU A 67 2.76 -28.24 -21.47
CA GLU A 67 1.70 -29.16 -21.10
C GLU A 67 1.92 -29.76 -19.69
N ASP A 68 3.18 -30.04 -19.31
CA ASP A 68 3.49 -30.50 -17.95
C ASP A 68 3.22 -29.41 -16.91
N VAL A 69 3.54 -28.15 -17.21
CA VAL A 69 3.27 -27.02 -16.31
C VAL A 69 1.76 -26.79 -16.18
N GLN A 70 1.02 -26.94 -17.28
CA GLN A 70 -0.43 -26.83 -17.26
C GLN A 70 -1.06 -27.92 -16.39
N LYS A 71 -0.68 -29.19 -16.57
CA LYS A 71 -1.15 -30.30 -15.72
C LYS A 71 -0.80 -30.10 -14.24
N PHE A 72 0.42 -29.61 -13.96
CA PHE A 72 0.80 -29.23 -12.61
C PHE A 72 -0.13 -28.16 -12.04
N THR A 73 -0.42 -27.11 -12.83
CA THR A 73 -1.29 -26.00 -12.41
C THR A 73 -2.71 -26.46 -12.13
N GLU A 74 -3.28 -27.30 -12.99
CA GLU A 74 -4.61 -27.90 -12.81
C GLU A 74 -4.67 -28.72 -11.51
N ASN A 75 -3.73 -29.63 -11.31
CA ASN A 75 -3.66 -30.44 -10.09
C ASN A 75 -3.43 -29.60 -8.83
N PHE A 76 -2.58 -28.56 -8.92
CA PHE A 76 -2.25 -27.65 -7.81
C PHE A 76 -3.50 -26.96 -7.26
N TRP A 77 -4.40 -26.54 -8.15
CA TRP A 77 -5.68 -25.92 -7.77
C TRP A 77 -6.72 -26.95 -7.38
N GLN A 78 -6.81 -28.09 -8.08
CA GLN A 78 -7.78 -29.15 -7.78
C GLN A 78 -7.68 -29.64 -6.33
N ILE A 79 -6.46 -29.82 -5.80
CA ILE A 79 -6.27 -30.26 -4.40
C ILE A 79 -6.59 -29.16 -3.36
N ARG A 80 -6.70 -27.90 -3.81
CA ARG A 80 -7.03 -26.73 -2.98
C ARG A 80 -8.48 -26.28 -3.15
N ASP A 81 -9.25 -26.99 -3.97
CA ASP A 81 -10.64 -26.69 -4.21
C ASP A 81 -11.46 -26.88 -2.95
N SER A 82 -12.24 -25.86 -2.58
CA SER A 82 -13.01 -25.88 -1.33
C SER A 82 -14.37 -26.54 -1.53
N ASP A 83 -14.97 -26.40 -2.72
CA ASP A 83 -16.17 -27.13 -3.10
C ASP A 83 -16.01 -27.77 -4.50
N PRO A 84 -15.55 -29.02 -4.59
CA PRO A 84 -15.42 -29.73 -5.87
C PRO A 84 -16.73 -29.93 -6.64
N ASN A 85 -17.88 -29.59 -6.05
CA ASN A 85 -19.19 -29.70 -6.71
C ASN A 85 -19.54 -28.45 -7.53
N THR A 86 -18.77 -27.38 -7.45
CA THR A 86 -18.93 -26.21 -8.29
C THR A 86 -18.03 -26.32 -9.54
N PRO A 87 -18.41 -25.66 -10.65
CA PRO A 87 -17.56 -25.61 -11.84
C PRO A 87 -16.28 -24.79 -11.64
N GLU A 88 -16.26 -23.88 -10.65
CA GLU A 88 -15.16 -22.95 -10.42
C GLU A 88 -14.45 -23.18 -9.09
N ASN A 89 -13.12 -23.17 -9.11
CA ASN A 89 -12.32 -23.32 -7.90
C ASN A 89 -12.38 -22.05 -7.02
N GLU A 90 -13.08 -22.09 -5.88
CA GLU A 90 -13.30 -20.90 -5.04
C GLU A 90 -12.01 -20.39 -4.40
N CYS A 91 -11.10 -21.31 -4.04
CA CYS A 91 -9.81 -20.96 -3.48
C CYS A 91 -8.99 -20.14 -4.48
N LYS A 92 -8.97 -20.57 -5.75
CA LYS A 92 -8.31 -19.85 -6.82
C LYS A 92 -8.95 -18.47 -7.03
N GLN A 93 -10.29 -18.39 -7.10
CA GLN A 93 -10.98 -17.10 -7.25
C GLN A 93 -10.66 -16.11 -6.11
N LEU A 94 -10.65 -16.59 -4.86
CA LEU A 94 -10.30 -15.78 -3.70
C LEU A 94 -8.87 -15.26 -3.80
N ILE A 95 -7.92 -16.12 -4.17
CA ILE A 95 -6.52 -15.75 -4.31
C ILE A 95 -6.30 -14.78 -5.47
N ASP A 96 -6.91 -15.03 -6.62
CA ASP A 96 -6.86 -14.13 -7.78
C ASP A 96 -7.43 -12.75 -7.42
N GLY A 97 -8.56 -12.72 -6.70
CA GLY A 97 -9.14 -11.48 -6.19
C GLY A 97 -8.18 -10.70 -5.27
N ARG A 98 -7.47 -11.39 -4.37
CA ARG A 98 -6.46 -10.76 -3.49
C ARG A 98 -5.23 -10.26 -4.27
N ILE A 99 -4.80 -10.99 -5.30
CA ILE A 99 -3.74 -10.55 -6.20
C ILE A 99 -4.15 -9.26 -6.90
N ASP A 100 -5.39 -9.19 -7.39
CA ASP A 100 -5.93 -7.99 -8.01
C ASP A 100 -6.06 -6.83 -7.02
N GLU A 101 -6.49 -7.09 -5.78
CA GLU A 101 -6.51 -6.09 -4.72
C GLU A 101 -5.12 -5.52 -4.41
N ILE A 102 -4.08 -6.37 -4.42
CA ILE A 102 -2.69 -5.95 -4.26
C ILE A 102 -2.22 -5.11 -5.45
N LYS A 103 -2.47 -5.58 -6.69
CA LYS A 103 -2.11 -4.85 -7.92
C LYS A 103 -2.82 -3.49 -7.99
N ASN A 104 -4.04 -3.41 -7.45
CA ASN A 104 -4.86 -2.19 -7.37
C ASN A 104 -4.67 -1.40 -6.07
N GLU A 105 -3.69 -1.75 -5.26
CA GLU A 105 -3.28 -1.02 -4.06
C GLU A 105 -4.41 -0.73 -3.05
N ILE A 106 -5.23 -1.76 -2.76
CA ILE A 106 -6.42 -1.62 -1.90
C ILE A 106 -6.11 -0.98 -0.53
N LEU A 107 -4.91 -1.21 0.02
CA LEU A 107 -4.48 -0.67 1.32
C LEU A 107 -4.34 0.85 1.34
N LEU A 108 -4.13 1.50 0.19
CA LEU A 108 -4.12 2.97 0.14
C LEU A 108 -5.49 3.58 0.46
N ARG A 109 -6.56 2.76 0.43
CA ARG A 109 -7.94 3.18 0.73
C ARG A 109 -8.26 3.17 2.23
N ASN A 110 -7.37 2.67 3.08
CA ASN A 110 -7.55 2.68 4.54
C ASN A 110 -6.83 3.90 5.14
N VAL A 111 -7.58 4.70 5.90
CA VAL A 111 -7.11 5.93 6.55
C VAL A 111 -5.90 5.71 7.47
N ASN A 112 -5.79 4.52 8.07
CA ASN A 112 -4.68 4.17 8.94
C ASN A 112 -3.40 3.76 8.17
N THR A 113 -3.44 3.61 6.84
CA THR A 113 -2.30 3.14 6.02
C THR A 113 -1.95 4.04 4.84
N PHE A 114 -2.33 5.31 4.95
CA PHE A 114 -2.04 6.32 3.95
C PHE A 114 -0.56 6.37 3.51
N GLY A 115 -0.29 6.29 2.20
CA GLY A 115 1.09 6.30 1.68
C GLY A 115 1.85 4.98 1.86
N VAL A 116 1.15 3.90 2.20
CA VAL A 116 1.68 2.53 2.20
C VAL A 116 1.11 1.76 1.02
N SER A 117 1.96 1.46 0.04
CA SER A 117 1.59 0.70 -1.15
C SER A 117 2.33 -0.63 -1.20
N PHE A 118 1.71 -1.68 -1.70
CA PHE A 118 2.34 -2.97 -1.95
C PHE A 118 3.48 -2.83 -2.94
N SER A 119 3.30 -2.11 -4.06
CA SER A 119 4.34 -1.85 -5.07
C SER A 119 5.65 -1.33 -4.47
N HIS A 120 5.58 -0.32 -3.60
CA HIS A 120 6.75 0.24 -2.94
C HIS A 120 7.39 -0.76 -1.96
N ASN A 121 6.58 -1.63 -1.39
CA ASN A 121 6.97 -2.64 -0.41
C ASN A 121 7.24 -4.03 -1.03
N GLY A 122 7.52 -4.10 -2.33
CA GLY A 122 7.95 -5.34 -3.01
C GLY A 122 6.88 -6.05 -3.85
N GLY A 123 5.71 -5.44 -4.04
CA GLY A 123 4.59 -5.99 -4.81
C GLY A 123 4.11 -7.33 -4.22
N LEU A 124 3.72 -8.26 -5.08
CA LEU A 124 3.31 -9.62 -4.70
C LEU A 124 4.38 -10.41 -3.93
N ASN A 125 5.65 -10.01 -4.06
CA ASN A 125 6.78 -10.64 -3.39
C ASN A 125 7.11 -9.99 -2.03
N GLY A 126 6.41 -8.91 -1.67
CA GLY A 126 6.60 -8.20 -0.42
C GLY A 126 6.06 -8.95 0.79
N GLU A 127 6.62 -8.68 1.98
CA GLU A 127 6.18 -9.34 3.22
C GLU A 127 4.73 -8.97 3.60
N MET A 128 4.31 -7.72 3.32
CA MET A 128 2.92 -7.29 3.50
C MET A 128 1.97 -8.02 2.55
N ALA A 129 2.34 -8.14 1.28
CA ALA A 129 1.56 -8.88 0.29
C ALA A 129 1.43 -10.35 0.68
N ARG A 130 2.51 -10.98 1.16
CA ARG A 130 2.46 -12.36 1.65
C ARG A 130 1.43 -12.56 2.76
N VAL A 131 1.37 -11.66 3.75
CA VAL A 131 0.37 -11.73 4.83
C VAL A 131 -1.03 -11.53 4.26
N TYR A 132 -1.22 -10.52 3.39
CA TYR A 132 -2.51 -10.22 2.78
C TYR A 132 -3.03 -11.35 1.88
N LEU A 133 -2.15 -11.98 1.10
CA LEU A 133 -2.50 -13.10 0.22
C LEU A 133 -2.94 -14.34 1.02
N LEU A 134 -2.37 -14.56 2.21
CA LEU A 134 -2.77 -15.66 3.09
C LEU A 134 -4.06 -15.33 3.86
N TYR A 135 -4.20 -14.13 4.40
CA TYR A 135 -5.24 -13.84 5.39
C TYR A 135 -6.28 -12.81 4.97
N GLY A 136 -6.10 -12.16 3.83
CA GLY A 136 -6.94 -11.05 3.37
C GLY A 136 -6.79 -9.81 4.25
N MET A 137 -7.80 -8.94 4.20
CA MET A 137 -7.88 -7.73 5.01
C MET A 137 -7.87 -8.08 6.52
N PRO A 138 -7.03 -7.44 7.35
CA PRO A 138 -7.07 -7.60 8.79
C PRO A 138 -8.31 -6.96 9.41
N ASP A 139 -8.73 -7.44 10.57
CA ASP A 139 -9.86 -6.86 11.31
C ASP A 139 -9.50 -5.48 11.87
N TYR A 140 -8.23 -5.31 12.24
CA TYR A 140 -7.70 -4.02 12.68
C TYR A 140 -6.35 -3.75 12.04
N MET A 141 -6.19 -2.50 11.65
CA MET A 141 -4.98 -1.99 11.02
C MET A 141 -4.63 -0.68 11.71
N LEU A 142 -3.50 -0.67 12.41
CA LEU A 142 -3.04 0.50 13.15
C LEU A 142 -1.65 0.89 12.64
N ARG A 143 -1.36 2.18 12.65
CA ARG A 143 -0.07 2.72 12.25
C ARG A 143 0.44 3.68 13.30
N LEU A 144 1.73 3.53 13.60
CA LEU A 144 2.46 4.42 14.46
C LEU A 144 3.49 5.18 13.61
N PRO A 145 3.35 6.50 13.43
CA PRO A 145 4.36 7.31 12.78
C PRO A 145 5.73 7.13 13.45
N SER A 146 6.80 7.35 12.68
CA SER A 146 8.16 7.31 13.22
C SER A 146 8.29 8.28 14.40
N GLY A 147 8.83 7.76 15.50
CA GLY A 147 9.32 8.57 16.60
C GLY A 147 10.71 9.12 16.32
N ARG A 148 11.30 9.78 17.32
CA ARG A 148 12.71 10.17 17.32
C ARG A 148 13.61 8.93 17.42
N THR A 149 13.24 7.98 18.26
CA THR A 149 14.06 6.81 18.59
C THR A 149 13.66 5.53 17.86
N TYR A 150 12.40 5.40 17.42
CA TYR A 150 11.88 4.21 16.75
C TYR A 150 11.34 4.51 15.34
N SER A 151 11.47 3.53 14.45
CA SER A 151 10.97 3.54 13.08
C SER A 151 9.45 3.56 13.02
N GLU A 152 8.91 4.13 11.95
CA GLU A 152 7.49 3.97 11.64
C GLU A 152 7.06 2.50 11.66
N MET A 153 5.91 2.21 12.28
CA MET A 153 5.38 0.86 12.44
C MET A 153 3.93 0.75 11.98
N MET A 154 3.53 -0.47 11.64
CA MET A 154 2.16 -0.82 11.31
C MET A 154 1.85 -2.20 11.89
N VAL A 155 0.71 -2.34 12.55
CA VAL A 155 0.26 -3.65 13.04
C VAL A 155 -1.05 -4.03 12.38
N TRP A 156 -1.08 -5.26 11.86
CA TRP A 156 -2.28 -5.91 11.34
C TRP A 156 -2.71 -6.98 12.33
N MET A 157 -3.95 -6.88 12.78
CA MET A 157 -4.51 -7.81 13.76
C MET A 157 -5.66 -8.59 13.16
N TYR A 158 -5.62 -9.90 13.40
CA TYR A 158 -6.68 -10.81 13.01
C TYR A 158 -7.25 -11.43 14.28
N GLY A 159 -8.56 -11.32 14.47
CA GLY A 159 -9.31 -11.94 15.56
C GLY A 159 -9.84 -13.32 15.16
N ASP A 160 -10.10 -14.16 16.16
CA ASP A 160 -10.93 -15.35 16.00
C ASP A 160 -12.40 -15.07 16.36
N GLU A 161 -13.27 -16.06 16.17
CA GLU A 161 -14.70 -15.98 16.48
C GLU A 161 -15.00 -15.67 17.95
N LYS A 162 -14.05 -15.90 18.85
CA LYS A 162 -14.19 -15.64 20.30
C LYS A 162 -13.70 -14.24 20.66
N GLY A 163 -13.24 -13.46 19.69
CA GLY A 163 -12.65 -12.14 19.90
C GLY A 163 -11.22 -12.17 20.41
N HIS A 164 -10.55 -13.33 20.45
CA HIS A 164 -9.13 -13.38 20.79
C HIS A 164 -8.29 -12.93 19.60
N VAL A 165 -7.17 -12.25 19.87
CA VAL A 165 -6.22 -11.86 18.83
C VAL A 165 -5.45 -13.10 18.36
N LEU A 166 -5.85 -13.61 17.19
CA LEU A 166 -5.25 -14.76 16.55
C LEU A 166 -3.84 -14.44 16.03
N PHE A 167 -3.65 -13.29 15.38
CA PHE A 167 -2.35 -12.84 14.86
C PHE A 167 -2.12 -11.35 15.08
N ARG A 168 -0.87 -10.96 15.34
CA ARG A 168 -0.34 -9.60 15.30
C ARG A 168 0.85 -9.57 14.35
N PHE A 169 0.60 -9.24 13.09
CA PHE A 169 1.69 -9.00 12.15
C PHE A 169 2.18 -7.56 12.31
N LEU A 170 3.34 -7.40 12.94
CA LEU A 170 4.00 -6.12 13.09
C LEU A 170 4.95 -5.89 11.91
N PHE A 171 4.75 -4.79 11.21
CA PHE A 171 5.64 -4.29 10.19
C PHE A 171 6.34 -3.03 10.69
N TYR A 172 7.59 -2.84 10.31
CA TYR A 172 8.35 -1.64 10.64
C TYR A 172 9.13 -1.15 9.43
N ARG A 173 9.24 0.18 9.27
CA ARG A 173 9.90 0.79 8.12
C ARG A 173 11.40 0.84 8.33
N LYS A 174 12.15 0.20 7.45
CA LYS A 174 13.61 0.26 7.38
C LYS A 174 14.05 0.44 5.92
N TYR A 175 15.02 1.32 5.69
CA TYR A 175 15.53 1.61 4.33
C TYR A 175 14.42 1.96 3.32
N GLY A 176 13.37 2.63 3.78
CA GLY A 176 12.25 3.05 2.94
C GLY A 176 11.18 1.99 2.69
N LYS A 177 11.30 0.75 3.18
CA LYS A 177 10.27 -0.29 3.01
C LYS A 177 9.83 -0.87 4.35
N PHE A 178 8.60 -1.38 4.41
CA PHE A 178 8.10 -2.14 5.53
C PHE A 178 8.64 -3.56 5.49
N SER A 179 9.26 -3.96 6.59
CA SER A 179 9.70 -5.33 6.85
C SER A 179 8.86 -5.93 7.97
N LEU A 180 8.60 -7.23 7.88
CA LEU A 180 7.86 -7.98 8.87
C LEU A 180 8.78 -8.31 10.05
N PHE A 181 8.35 -7.89 11.24
CA PHE A 181 8.99 -8.21 12.50
C PHE A 181 8.79 -9.69 12.83
N LYS A 182 9.87 -10.38 13.20
CA LYS A 182 9.86 -11.85 13.45
C LYS A 182 10.23 -12.22 14.88
N ASN A 183 10.89 -11.31 15.61
CA ASN A 183 11.51 -11.59 16.90
C ASN A 183 10.56 -11.31 18.07
N HIS A 184 9.37 -11.91 18.06
CA HIS A 184 8.40 -11.76 19.15
C HIS A 184 8.89 -12.48 20.40
N GLY A 185 8.79 -11.82 21.56
CA GLY A 185 9.05 -12.48 22.83
C GLY A 185 9.10 -11.56 24.04
N PRO A 186 9.15 -12.14 25.25
CA PRO A 186 9.20 -11.36 26.49
C PRO A 186 10.51 -10.56 26.65
N PHE A 187 11.57 -10.97 25.96
CA PHE A 187 12.86 -10.28 25.95
C PHE A 187 12.87 -9.17 24.90
N ILE A 188 12.30 -8.03 25.24
CA ILE A 188 12.10 -6.90 24.32
C ILE A 188 13.39 -6.20 23.88
N GLY A 189 14.55 -6.47 24.49
CA GLY A 189 15.79 -5.76 24.18
C GLY A 189 16.20 -5.84 22.70
N GLU A 190 16.16 -7.04 22.12
CA GLU A 190 16.45 -7.24 20.68
C GLU A 190 15.33 -6.69 19.79
N ALA A 191 14.08 -6.83 20.22
CA ALA A 191 12.92 -6.26 19.54
C ALA A 191 13.04 -4.74 19.38
N LEU A 192 13.42 -4.05 20.46
CA LEU A 192 13.63 -2.60 20.50
C LEU A 192 14.84 -2.15 19.67
N LYS A 193 15.91 -2.96 19.62
CA LYS A 193 17.05 -2.70 18.74
C LYS A 193 16.64 -2.79 17.27
N GLU A 194 15.80 -3.76 16.91
CA GLU A 194 15.38 -3.98 15.53
C GLU A 194 14.54 -2.82 14.97
N ILE A 195 13.60 -2.30 15.77
CA ILE A 195 12.72 -1.18 15.39
C ILE A 195 13.34 0.20 15.61
N SER A 196 14.55 0.29 16.15
CA SER A 196 15.22 1.56 16.41
C SER A 196 15.65 2.27 15.12
N ASN A 197 15.53 3.59 15.09
CA ASN A 197 16.06 4.43 14.00
C ASN A 197 17.60 4.47 13.97
N SER A 198 18.27 4.16 15.08
CA SER A 198 19.72 4.20 15.23
C SER A 198 20.28 2.81 15.48
N ASN A 199 21.38 2.46 14.81
CA ASN A 199 22.11 1.21 15.02
C ASN A 199 23.63 1.47 14.85
N PRO A 200 24.52 1.05 15.77
CA PRO A 200 24.27 0.36 17.04
C PRO A 200 23.72 1.28 18.15
N LEU A 201 22.93 0.71 19.07
CA LEU A 201 22.45 1.38 20.28
C LEU A 201 23.31 0.99 21.48
N ALA A 202 23.84 1.98 22.21
CA ALA A 202 24.32 1.73 23.56
C ALA A 202 23.13 1.32 24.46
N PRO A 203 23.31 0.47 25.49
CA PRO A 203 22.22 -0.03 26.33
C PRO A 203 21.29 1.07 26.88
N GLN A 204 21.82 2.25 27.20
CA GLN A 204 21.01 3.39 27.66
C GLN A 204 19.97 3.88 26.64
N TYR A 205 20.19 3.68 25.34
CA TYR A 205 19.24 4.10 24.30
C TYR A 205 18.06 3.14 24.15
N ILE A 206 18.19 1.87 24.54
CA ILE A 206 17.08 0.90 24.52
C ILE A 206 15.94 1.38 25.43
N GLN A 207 16.30 1.92 26.60
CA GLN A 207 15.32 2.50 27.52
C GLN A 207 14.62 3.74 26.93
N MET A 208 15.34 4.55 26.15
CA MET A 208 14.74 5.71 25.48
C MET A 208 13.72 5.28 24.41
N VAL A 209 14.06 4.25 23.62
CA VAL A 209 13.13 3.65 22.65
C VAL A 209 11.87 3.16 23.36
N TRP A 210 12.03 2.42 24.46
CA TRP A 210 10.90 1.91 25.23
C TRP A 210 10.03 3.03 25.82
N ASN A 211 10.64 4.07 26.37
CA ASN A 211 9.92 5.18 26.98
C ASN A 211 9.14 5.99 25.94
N GLU A 212 9.78 6.35 24.82
CA GLU A 212 9.10 7.08 23.75
C GLU A 212 7.98 6.24 23.13
N LEU A 213 8.24 4.96 22.85
CA LEU A 213 7.21 4.05 22.36
C LEU A 213 6.04 3.94 23.33
N SER A 214 6.31 3.83 24.63
CA SER A 214 5.24 3.74 25.65
C SER A 214 4.40 5.02 25.75
N MET A 215 4.96 6.18 25.44
CA MET A 215 4.22 7.45 25.40
C MET A 215 3.36 7.59 24.14
N ASN A 216 3.83 7.07 23.01
CA ASN A 216 3.16 7.21 21.71
C ASN A 216 2.19 6.05 21.40
N ASP A 217 2.41 4.87 21.98
CA ASP A 217 1.53 3.69 21.89
C ASP A 217 0.60 3.63 23.11
N ILE A 218 -0.34 4.59 23.14
CA ILE A 218 -1.28 4.80 24.25
C ILE A 218 -2.08 3.52 24.55
N ASP A 219 -2.58 2.86 23.51
CA ASP A 219 -3.39 1.64 23.63
C ASP A 219 -2.54 0.36 23.83
N GLY A 220 -1.21 0.47 23.75
CA GLY A 220 -0.29 -0.65 23.97
C GLY A 220 -0.28 -1.68 22.84
N ASN A 221 -0.86 -1.39 21.68
CA ASN A 221 -1.01 -2.35 20.58
C ASN A 221 0.33 -2.71 19.92
N PHE A 222 1.23 -1.74 19.78
CA PHE A 222 2.56 -1.96 19.20
C PHE A 222 3.49 -2.67 20.18
N ARG A 223 3.46 -2.27 21.47
CA ARG A 223 4.18 -2.97 22.54
C ARG A 223 3.71 -4.41 22.70
N ALA A 224 2.40 -4.64 22.65
CA ALA A 224 1.84 -6.00 22.66
C ALA A 224 2.31 -6.80 21.43
N ALA A 225 2.35 -6.20 20.25
CA ALA A 225 2.81 -6.88 19.03
C ALA A 225 4.31 -7.19 19.06
N LEU A 226 5.15 -6.41 19.74
CA LEU A 226 6.57 -6.75 19.94
C LEU A 226 6.74 -7.96 20.87
N ILE A 227 5.87 -8.08 21.88
CA ILE A 227 5.99 -9.11 22.92
C ILE A 227 5.34 -10.42 22.48
N GLN A 228 4.17 -10.35 21.85
CA GLN A 228 3.30 -11.49 21.61
C GLN A 228 2.71 -11.46 20.20
N PHE A 229 3.02 -12.50 19.42
CA PHE A 229 2.46 -12.66 18.07
C PHE A 229 0.99 -13.10 18.09
N SER A 230 0.63 -14.01 19.00
CA SER A 230 -0.72 -14.61 19.09
C SER A 230 -1.13 -14.79 20.55
N TYR A 231 -2.43 -14.72 20.82
CA TYR A 231 -2.99 -15.17 22.09
C TYR A 231 -2.60 -16.62 22.41
N TYR A 232 -2.52 -17.47 21.38
CA TYR A 232 -2.19 -18.89 21.53
C TYR A 232 -0.68 -19.13 21.42
N SER A 233 -0.08 -19.70 22.47
CA SER A 233 1.38 -19.86 22.59
C SER A 233 1.99 -20.85 21.59
N ASP A 234 1.20 -21.77 21.04
CA ASP A 234 1.63 -22.75 20.05
C ASP A 234 1.68 -22.19 18.62
N ILE A 235 1.08 -21.01 18.41
CA ILE A 235 1.08 -20.29 17.13
C ILE A 235 2.31 -19.38 17.07
N THR A 236 3.18 -19.64 16.09
CA THR A 236 4.33 -18.78 15.78
C THR A 236 4.16 -18.13 14.41
N ILE A 237 4.85 -17.02 14.18
CA ILE A 237 4.83 -16.32 12.89
C ILE A 237 5.28 -17.21 11.73
N ASP A 238 6.30 -18.07 11.95
CA ASP A 238 6.77 -19.02 10.94
C ASP A 238 5.74 -20.09 10.60
N LYS A 239 4.87 -20.47 11.54
CA LYS A 239 3.75 -21.37 11.26
C LYS A 239 2.65 -20.65 10.49
N ALA A 240 2.36 -19.40 10.84
CA ALA A 240 1.35 -18.59 10.16
C ALA A 240 1.72 -18.28 8.70
N LEU A 241 2.99 -18.01 8.42
CA LEU A 241 3.44 -17.67 7.06
C LEU A 241 3.64 -18.88 6.14
N LYS A 242 3.48 -20.12 6.63
CA LYS A 242 3.60 -21.30 5.78
C LYS A 242 2.38 -21.43 4.87
N PRO A 243 2.57 -21.85 3.61
CA PRO A 243 1.45 -22.17 2.75
C PRO A 243 0.57 -23.25 3.39
N PRO A 244 -0.75 -23.23 3.13
CA PRO A 244 -1.64 -24.30 3.56
C PRO A 244 -1.14 -25.60 2.95
N ASP A 245 -1.13 -26.66 3.75
CA ASP A 245 -0.93 -28.01 3.24
C ASP A 245 -2.29 -28.56 2.79
N PRO A 246 -2.57 -28.73 1.49
CA PRO A 246 -3.86 -29.24 1.04
C PRO A 246 -4.16 -30.68 1.54
N ALA A 247 -3.15 -31.43 2.00
CA ALA A 247 -3.29 -32.84 2.36
C ALA A 247 -3.49 -33.11 3.87
N LYS A 248 -3.49 -32.09 4.74
CA LYS A 248 -3.70 -32.29 6.19
C LYS A 248 -5.17 -32.18 6.58
N THR A 249 -5.63 -33.07 7.45
CA THR A 249 -7.01 -33.08 7.95
C THR A 249 -7.34 -31.89 8.85
N GLU A 250 -8.63 -31.54 8.90
CA GLU A 250 -9.23 -30.39 9.59
C GLU A 250 -8.79 -30.21 11.06
N ASN A 251 -8.41 -31.30 11.76
CA ASN A 251 -7.93 -31.27 13.15
C ASN A 251 -6.50 -30.71 13.32
N ASP A 252 -5.61 -30.86 12.34
CA ASP A 252 -4.24 -30.32 12.37
C ASP A 252 -4.17 -28.87 11.84
N GLN A 253 -5.27 -28.38 11.25
CA GLN A 253 -5.39 -27.08 10.57
C GLN A 253 -6.35 -26.10 11.24
N LYS A 254 -6.83 -26.40 12.46
CA LYS A 254 -7.85 -25.60 13.21
C LYS A 254 -7.53 -24.11 13.41
N VAL A 255 -6.28 -23.70 13.21
CA VAL A 255 -5.79 -22.32 13.30
C VAL A 255 -5.72 -21.64 11.92
N TYR A 256 -5.38 -22.40 10.88
CA TYR A 256 -5.12 -21.89 9.54
C TYR A 256 -6.41 -21.76 8.71
N ASN A 257 -7.29 -22.77 8.75
CA ASN A 257 -8.49 -22.81 7.93
C ASN A 257 -9.66 -21.99 8.48
N ARG A 258 -9.56 -21.47 9.72
CA ARG A 258 -10.73 -20.83 10.37
C ARG A 258 -11.21 -19.59 9.61
N LYS A 259 -10.30 -18.72 9.12
CA LYS A 259 -10.68 -17.60 8.24
C LYS A 259 -10.60 -17.92 6.74
N PHE A 260 -9.69 -18.80 6.32
CA PHE A 260 -9.50 -19.11 4.90
C PHE A 260 -10.72 -19.85 4.32
N LYS A 261 -11.23 -20.86 5.04
CA LYS A 261 -12.43 -21.62 4.65
C LYS A 261 -13.70 -20.77 4.76
N GLN A 262 -13.84 -19.96 5.83
CA GLN A 262 -14.98 -19.04 5.99
C GLN A 262 -15.09 -17.98 4.90
N GLN A 263 -13.97 -17.45 4.40
CA GLN A 263 -13.99 -16.46 3.32
C GLN A 263 -14.26 -17.11 1.95
N ALA A 264 -13.70 -18.29 1.68
CA ALA A 264 -14.04 -19.07 0.48
C ALA A 264 -15.53 -19.49 0.48
N ASP A 265 -16.04 -20.00 1.61
CA ASP A 265 -17.45 -20.41 1.79
C ASP A 265 -18.43 -19.22 1.72
N SER A 266 -17.97 -17.99 2.00
CA SER A 266 -18.80 -16.76 1.94
C SER A 266 -18.99 -16.21 0.51
N ILE A 267 -18.22 -16.70 -0.45
CA ILE A 267 -18.30 -16.30 -1.87
C ILE A 267 -19.38 -17.12 -2.60
N LEU A 268 -19.86 -18.22 -2.02
CA LEU A 268 -21.02 -18.95 -2.51
C LEU A 268 -22.32 -18.24 -2.09
N PRO A 269 -23.24 -17.93 -3.03
CA PRO A 269 -24.48 -17.24 -2.69
C PRO A 269 -25.38 -18.15 -1.85
N LYS A 270 -25.40 -17.95 -0.53
CA LYS A 270 -26.45 -18.51 0.34
C LYS A 270 -27.76 -17.77 0.07
N ARG A 271 -28.65 -18.44 -0.66
CA ARG A 271 -30.04 -18.04 -0.85
C ARG A 271 -30.83 -18.32 0.45
N ALA A 272 -31.55 -17.29 0.92
CA ALA A 272 -32.63 -17.30 1.94
C ALA A 272 -32.21 -17.64 3.39
N ASP A 273 -32.56 -16.93 4.47
CA ASP A 273 -33.51 -15.85 4.71
C ASP A 273 -33.02 -14.96 5.88
N ASN A 274 -33.14 -13.64 5.66
CA ASN A 274 -33.37 -12.53 6.61
C ASN A 274 -32.55 -12.41 7.92
N PRO A 275 -31.63 -11.43 8.00
CA PRO A 275 -31.32 -10.70 9.24
C PRO A 275 -31.82 -9.25 9.15
N GLN A 276 -32.51 -8.81 10.21
CA GLN A 276 -33.02 -7.44 10.37
C GLN A 276 -31.91 -6.38 10.26
N THR A 277 -31.89 -5.71 9.11
CA THR A 277 -31.65 -4.27 8.88
C THR A 277 -30.60 -3.54 9.72
N GLN A 278 -29.36 -3.58 9.25
CA GLN A 278 -28.70 -2.33 8.82
C GLN A 278 -28.81 -2.31 7.30
N THR A 279 -29.79 -1.59 6.76
CA THR A 279 -29.84 -1.33 5.32
C THR A 279 -28.60 -0.51 4.97
N ALA A 280 -27.64 -1.13 4.30
CA ALA A 280 -26.56 -0.40 3.64
C ALA A 280 -27.21 0.65 2.74
N ASN A 281 -26.95 1.92 3.02
CA ASN A 281 -27.44 3.02 2.20
C ASN A 281 -26.99 2.79 0.76
N LYS A 282 -27.90 2.98 -0.20
CA LYS A 282 -27.62 2.73 -1.62
C LYS A 282 -26.60 3.76 -2.12
N ILE A 283 -25.48 3.30 -2.66
CA ILE A 283 -24.48 4.19 -3.27
C ILE A 283 -24.72 4.29 -4.78
N ILE A 284 -24.69 5.52 -5.31
CA ILE A 284 -24.59 5.83 -6.73
C ILE A 284 -23.11 6.05 -7.02
N PHE A 285 -22.50 5.07 -7.68
CA PHE A 285 -21.10 5.16 -8.08
C PHE A 285 -20.95 5.96 -9.37
N SER A 286 -19.95 6.84 -9.39
CA SER A 286 -19.41 7.40 -10.63
C SER A 286 -18.72 6.33 -11.45
N LYS A 287 -18.53 6.61 -12.75
CA LYS A 287 -17.88 5.69 -13.70
C LYS A 287 -16.39 5.42 -13.42
N PHE A 288 -15.79 6.12 -12.47
CA PHE A 288 -14.37 6.00 -12.14
C PHE A 288 -14.22 5.12 -10.91
N ASN A 289 -13.45 4.04 -10.96
CA ASN A 289 -13.48 3.04 -9.89
C ASN A 289 -12.72 3.46 -8.62
N SER A 290 -11.62 4.19 -8.75
CA SER A 290 -10.72 4.52 -7.64
C SER A 290 -10.31 5.99 -7.57
N SER A 291 -10.62 6.78 -8.59
CA SER A 291 -10.20 8.17 -8.69
C SER A 291 -11.38 9.14 -8.70
N ILE A 292 -11.14 10.35 -8.22
CA ILE A 292 -12.02 11.49 -8.41
C ILE A 292 -11.39 12.39 -9.48
N PRO A 293 -11.85 12.34 -10.74
CA PRO A 293 -11.41 13.31 -11.73
C PRO A 293 -11.76 14.72 -11.27
N GLY A 294 -10.75 15.58 -11.32
CA GLY A 294 -10.88 16.96 -10.92
C GLY A 294 -9.68 17.76 -11.38
N TYR A 295 -9.83 19.06 -11.28
CA TYR A 295 -8.74 19.99 -11.50
C TYR A 295 -8.55 20.80 -10.22
N PHE A 296 -7.33 20.77 -9.70
CA PHE A 296 -6.92 21.58 -8.57
C PHE A 296 -5.79 22.48 -9.03
N ASN A 297 -5.87 23.76 -8.67
CA ASN A 297 -4.82 24.71 -8.91
C ASN A 297 -4.64 25.55 -7.66
N ILE A 298 -3.38 25.66 -7.23
CA ILE A 298 -2.96 26.50 -6.12
C ILE A 298 -1.84 27.42 -6.59
N GLY A 299 -1.94 28.69 -6.26
CA GLY A 299 -0.98 29.69 -6.68
C GLY A 299 -0.94 30.88 -5.74
N VAL A 300 -0.12 31.85 -6.11
CA VAL A 300 0.08 33.08 -5.37
C VAL A 300 -0.55 34.21 -6.18
N ALA A 301 -1.52 34.89 -5.61
CA ALA A 301 -2.24 36.03 -6.18
C ALA A 301 -1.90 37.32 -5.41
N GLY A 302 -1.80 38.44 -6.13
CA GLY A 302 -1.58 39.76 -5.55
C GLY A 302 -0.38 39.83 -4.60
N GLU A 303 -0.57 40.41 -3.42
CA GLU A 303 0.44 40.61 -2.36
C GLU A 303 0.86 39.32 -1.64
N HIS A 304 1.38 38.32 -2.37
CA HIS A 304 1.84 37.04 -1.78
C HIS A 304 0.74 36.22 -1.09
N LYS A 305 -0.52 36.38 -1.52
CA LYS A 305 -1.65 35.62 -0.96
C LYS A 305 -1.83 34.33 -1.74
N ILE A 306 -1.85 33.21 -1.03
CA ILE A 306 -2.24 31.92 -1.59
C ILE A 306 -3.71 31.97 -1.96
N ALA A 307 -4.00 31.60 -3.20
CA ALA A 307 -5.34 31.33 -3.69
C ALA A 307 -5.35 29.94 -4.32
N PHE A 308 -6.47 29.23 -4.19
CA PHE A 308 -6.64 27.96 -4.87
C PHE A 308 -8.09 27.74 -5.29
N TYR A 309 -8.27 26.92 -6.30
CA TYR A 309 -9.59 26.48 -6.72
C TYR A 309 -9.58 25.00 -7.02
N LEU A 310 -10.68 24.36 -6.65
CA LEU A 310 -10.97 22.97 -6.91
C LEU A 310 -12.22 22.90 -7.80
N ILE A 311 -12.07 22.21 -8.93
CA ILE A 311 -13.12 21.97 -9.91
C ILE A 311 -13.38 20.48 -9.96
N LEU A 312 -14.62 20.10 -9.66
CA LEU A 312 -15.12 18.73 -9.72
C LEU A 312 -16.34 18.67 -10.61
N ARG A 313 -16.54 17.57 -11.33
CA ARG A 313 -17.80 17.32 -12.02
C ARG A 313 -18.72 16.53 -11.10
N PHE A 314 -19.98 16.94 -11.01
CA PHE A 314 -20.96 16.29 -10.17
C PHE A 314 -21.12 14.78 -10.49
N CYS A 315 -21.16 14.43 -11.77
CA CYS A 315 -21.25 13.05 -12.26
C CYS A 315 -20.00 12.18 -11.98
N ASP A 316 -18.89 12.79 -11.56
CA ASP A 316 -17.64 12.08 -11.26
C ASP A 316 -17.51 11.72 -9.77
N LEU A 317 -18.42 12.25 -8.94
CA LEU A 317 -18.50 11.97 -7.52
C LEU A 317 -19.43 10.80 -7.23
N ASP A 318 -19.14 10.11 -6.13
CA ASP A 318 -20.03 9.10 -5.58
C ASP A 318 -20.96 9.71 -4.55
N TRP A 319 -22.20 9.21 -4.57
CA TRP A 319 -23.28 9.73 -3.74
C TRP A 319 -23.90 8.60 -2.94
N GLU A 320 -24.03 8.77 -1.64
CA GLU A 320 -24.77 7.89 -0.75
C GLU A 320 -26.21 8.38 -0.65
N ILE A 321 -27.19 7.53 -0.94
CA ILE A 321 -28.60 7.87 -0.76
C ILE A 321 -28.96 7.75 0.71
N VAL A 322 -29.27 8.88 1.32
CA VAL A 322 -29.74 9.01 2.70
C VAL A 322 -31.14 9.61 2.67
N ASN A 323 -32.14 8.75 2.87
CA ASN A 323 -33.57 9.09 2.73
C ASN A 323 -33.88 9.66 1.33
N ASP A 324 -34.42 10.88 1.26
CA ASP A 324 -34.75 11.60 0.01
C ASP A 324 -33.60 12.49 -0.51
N SER A 325 -32.43 12.41 0.15
CA SER A 325 -31.23 13.14 -0.23
C SER A 325 -30.11 12.20 -0.67
N ALA A 326 -29.17 12.76 -1.40
CA ALA A 326 -27.93 12.13 -1.79
C ALA A 326 -26.78 12.93 -1.19
N GLU A 327 -25.91 12.27 -0.44
CA GLU A 327 -24.80 12.89 0.28
C GLU A 327 -23.46 12.48 -0.33
N CYS A 328 -22.54 13.44 -0.43
CA CYS A 328 -21.15 13.20 -0.80
C CYS A 328 -20.25 13.86 0.24
N ALA A 329 -19.47 13.06 0.96
CA ALA A 329 -18.52 13.54 1.95
C ALA A 329 -17.13 13.63 1.31
N LEU A 330 -16.52 14.81 1.30
CA LEU A 330 -15.21 15.07 0.72
C LEU A 330 -14.25 15.58 1.81
N SER A 331 -13.10 14.93 1.95
CA SER A 331 -11.97 15.40 2.74
C SER A 331 -10.91 16.01 1.82
N LEU A 332 -10.46 17.22 2.11
CA LEU A 332 -9.37 17.90 1.42
C LEU A 332 -8.20 18.11 2.38
N GLU A 333 -7.04 17.60 2.00
CA GLU A 333 -5.79 17.81 2.73
C GLU A 333 -4.80 18.57 1.85
N ILE A 334 -4.16 19.59 2.39
CA ILE A 334 -3.13 20.37 1.69
C ILE A 334 -1.88 20.42 2.57
N ASP A 335 -0.82 19.76 2.14
CA ASP A 335 0.49 19.73 2.79
C ASP A 335 1.45 20.70 2.09
N PHE A 336 1.91 21.70 2.82
CA PHE A 336 2.97 22.62 2.37
C PHE A 336 4.29 22.20 2.99
N LYS A 337 5.18 21.65 2.17
CA LYS A 337 6.54 21.29 2.58
C LYS A 337 7.54 22.35 2.15
N ASN A 338 8.14 23.05 3.12
CA ASN A 338 9.16 24.05 2.85
C ASN A 338 10.39 23.37 2.22
N ARG A 339 10.83 23.87 1.07
CA ARG A 339 11.92 23.24 0.29
C ARG A 339 13.28 23.40 0.93
N GLN A 340 13.47 24.44 1.73
CA GLN A 340 14.74 24.75 2.41
C GLN A 340 14.80 24.05 3.77
N THR A 341 13.82 24.26 4.64
CA THR A 341 13.81 23.71 6.01
C THR A 341 13.33 22.26 6.07
N LYS A 342 12.65 21.78 5.02
CA LYS A 342 11.96 20.47 4.95
C LYS A 342 10.79 20.31 5.92
N GLU A 343 10.45 21.33 6.69
CA GLU A 343 9.29 21.36 7.57
C GLU A 343 7.99 21.33 6.74
N SER A 344 6.95 20.73 7.31
CA SER A 344 5.63 20.57 6.67
C SER A 344 4.55 21.21 7.53
N ILE A 345 3.64 21.94 6.87
CA ILE A 345 2.44 22.51 7.47
C ILE A 345 1.23 21.97 6.71
N MET A 346 0.38 21.25 7.43
CA MET A 346 -0.79 20.58 6.87
C MET A 346 -2.08 21.30 7.24
N PHE A 347 -2.98 21.39 6.27
CA PHE A 347 -4.32 21.95 6.37
C PHE A 347 -5.36 20.89 5.97
N LEU A 348 -6.47 20.84 6.71
CA LEU A 348 -7.50 19.80 6.54
C LEU A 348 -8.89 20.43 6.47
N SER A 349 -9.74 19.90 5.59
CA SER A 349 -11.15 20.27 5.51
C SER A 349 -11.99 19.04 5.25
N SER A 350 -13.16 18.98 5.88
CA SER A 350 -14.16 17.96 5.63
C SER A 350 -15.45 18.67 5.24
N ASN A 351 -15.89 18.45 4.00
CA ASN A 351 -17.08 19.07 3.42
C ASN A 351 -18.10 17.97 3.13
N ARG A 352 -19.37 18.25 3.43
CA ARG A 352 -20.48 17.37 3.07
C ARG A 352 -21.38 18.11 2.10
N LEU A 353 -21.53 17.54 0.91
CA LEU A 353 -22.48 17.99 -0.09
C LEU A 353 -23.77 17.18 0.10
N SER A 354 -24.91 17.84 0.05
CA SER A 354 -26.22 17.20 0.08
C SER A 354 -27.07 17.78 -1.05
N VAL A 355 -27.69 16.90 -1.82
CA VAL A 355 -28.57 17.24 -2.95
C VAL A 355 -29.81 16.36 -2.96
N PRO A 356 -30.91 16.75 -3.64
CA PRO A 356 -32.03 15.86 -3.84
C PRO A 356 -31.63 14.55 -4.55
N LYS A 357 -32.19 13.43 -4.11
CA LYS A 357 -31.90 12.10 -4.68
C LYS A 357 -32.09 12.03 -6.20
N GLU A 358 -33.14 12.67 -6.72
CA GLU A 358 -33.44 12.70 -8.16
C GLU A 358 -32.31 13.35 -8.98
N GLN A 359 -31.69 14.39 -8.42
CA GLN A 359 -30.57 15.09 -9.04
C GLN A 359 -29.28 14.25 -9.04
N ALA A 360 -29.02 13.46 -7.99
CA ALA A 360 -27.91 12.51 -7.99
C ALA A 360 -28.12 11.37 -9.00
N GLN A 361 -29.38 10.96 -9.20
CA GLN A 361 -29.76 9.91 -10.13
C GLN A 361 -29.73 10.35 -11.59
N SER A 362 -29.99 11.62 -11.90
CA SER A 362 -29.90 12.14 -13.27
C SER A 362 -28.48 12.12 -13.82
N GLN A 363 -27.46 12.08 -12.95
CA GLN A 363 -26.03 12.19 -13.31
C GLN A 363 -25.72 13.40 -14.20
N ASP A 364 -26.46 14.50 -14.01
CA ASP A 364 -26.29 15.71 -14.82
C ASP A 364 -24.85 16.24 -14.77
N LYS A 365 -24.35 16.66 -15.93
CA LYS A 365 -23.00 17.16 -16.09
C LYS A 365 -22.95 18.64 -15.77
N PHE A 366 -22.87 18.98 -14.49
CA PHE A 366 -22.52 20.34 -14.06
C PHE A 366 -21.26 20.35 -13.20
N VAL A 367 -20.66 21.53 -13.14
CA VAL A 367 -19.37 21.77 -12.50
C VAL A 367 -19.60 22.31 -11.09
N LEU A 368 -18.98 21.66 -10.11
CA LEU A 368 -18.88 22.15 -8.75
C LEU A 368 -17.61 23.02 -8.67
N PHE A 369 -17.79 24.28 -8.31
CA PHE A 369 -16.71 25.23 -8.05
C PHE A 369 -16.54 25.41 -6.55
N SER A 370 -15.32 25.19 -6.05
CA SER A 370 -14.98 25.52 -4.67
C SER A 370 -14.13 26.79 -4.66
N ASN A 371 -14.75 27.93 -4.45
CA ASN A 371 -14.09 29.14 -3.94
C ASN A 371 -14.38 29.37 -2.44
N THR A 372 -15.06 28.42 -1.79
CA THR A 372 -15.67 28.57 -0.46
C THR A 372 -15.51 27.32 0.41
N ILE A 373 -14.45 26.53 0.21
CA ILE A 373 -14.10 25.44 1.14
C ILE A 373 -13.66 26.07 2.49
N LEU A 374 -14.32 25.65 3.57
CA LEU A 374 -13.98 26.02 4.95
C LEU A 374 -12.92 25.03 5.48
N LEU A 375 -11.79 25.50 6.03
CA LEU A 375 -10.79 24.61 6.65
C LEU A 375 -10.99 24.54 8.17
N THR A 376 -10.58 23.42 8.76
CA THR A 376 -10.40 23.31 10.22
C THR A 376 -8.93 23.01 10.53
N LYS A 377 -8.44 23.48 11.68
CA LYS A 377 -7.16 23.01 12.25
C LYS A 377 -7.46 22.22 13.50
N LYS A 378 -7.65 20.90 13.41
CA LYS A 378 -7.75 19.97 14.58
C LYS A 378 -8.62 20.48 15.76
N SER A 379 -9.57 21.38 15.50
CA SER A 379 -10.34 22.17 16.45
C SER A 379 -11.64 22.58 15.77
N SER A 380 -12.74 22.44 16.50
CA SER A 380 -14.13 22.33 16.07
C SER A 380 -14.82 23.59 15.51
N ASP A 381 -14.09 24.68 15.21
CA ASP A 381 -14.71 25.96 14.85
C ASP A 381 -14.52 26.30 13.36
N LEU A 382 -15.61 26.26 12.59
CA LEU A 382 -15.71 26.51 11.15
C LEU A 382 -15.97 28.00 10.84
N THR A 383 -15.02 28.90 11.13
CA THR A 383 -15.24 30.34 10.91
C THR A 383 -14.33 31.01 9.86
N GLU A 384 -13.29 30.33 9.36
CA GLU A 384 -12.33 30.89 8.39
C GLU A 384 -12.26 30.01 7.13
N THR A 385 -12.18 30.64 5.95
CA THR A 385 -12.01 29.92 4.68
C THR A 385 -10.63 29.30 4.57
N ALA A 386 -10.48 28.41 3.59
CA ALA A 386 -9.23 27.74 3.37
C ALA A 386 -8.06 28.67 3.08
N GLU A 387 -8.31 29.63 2.19
CA GLU A 387 -7.35 30.62 1.77
C GLU A 387 -6.97 31.55 2.93
N GLU A 388 -7.95 32.00 3.74
CA GLU A 388 -7.68 32.84 4.91
C GLU A 388 -6.76 32.14 5.91
N MET A 389 -7.05 30.88 6.23
CA MET A 389 -6.28 30.13 7.21
C MET A 389 -4.86 29.82 6.72
N ILE A 390 -4.71 29.45 5.45
CA ILE A 390 -3.38 29.24 4.83
C ILE A 390 -2.60 30.55 4.81
N ASN A 391 -3.23 31.65 4.41
CA ASN A 391 -2.57 32.95 4.34
C ASN A 391 -2.10 33.45 5.70
N LYS A 392 -2.89 33.22 6.75
CA LYS A 392 -2.58 33.57 8.14
C LYS A 392 -1.48 32.72 8.76
N LYS A 393 -1.41 31.42 8.44
CA LYS A 393 -0.56 30.45 9.16
C LYS A 393 0.68 29.99 8.40
N LEU A 394 0.70 30.11 7.07
CA LEU A 394 1.83 29.68 6.24
C LEU A 394 2.88 30.81 6.16
N PRO A 395 4.12 30.61 6.64
CA PRO A 395 5.19 31.60 6.48
C PRO A 395 5.56 31.81 5.01
N ASN A 396 6.25 32.91 4.69
CA ASN A 396 6.82 33.11 3.36
C ASN A 396 7.93 32.09 3.09
N GLY A 397 8.04 31.63 1.85
CA GLY A 397 8.99 30.61 1.47
C GLY A 397 8.63 29.85 0.19
N ASN A 398 9.53 28.97 -0.22
CA ASN A 398 9.33 28.08 -1.36
C ASN A 398 8.80 26.74 -0.86
N TYR A 399 7.66 26.31 -1.38
CA TYR A 399 6.97 25.11 -0.94
C TYR A 399 6.77 24.13 -2.09
N THR A 400 6.91 22.85 -1.78
CA THR A 400 6.24 21.79 -2.53
C THR A 400 4.90 21.56 -1.85
N VAL A 401 3.82 21.77 -2.60
CA VAL A 401 2.46 21.58 -2.11
C VAL A 401 1.96 20.25 -2.60
N ARG A 402 1.39 19.44 -1.70
CA ARG A 402 0.68 18.23 -2.07
C ARG A 402 -0.75 18.32 -1.58
N THR A 403 -1.69 18.13 -2.50
CA THR A 403 -3.11 18.18 -2.22
C THR A 403 -3.72 16.81 -2.41
N PHE A 404 -4.53 16.38 -1.43
CA PHE A 404 -5.30 15.14 -1.46
C PHE A 404 -6.77 15.45 -1.32
N LEU A 405 -7.59 14.97 -2.24
CA LEU A 405 -9.05 14.98 -2.11
C LEU A 405 -9.53 13.54 -1.98
N ILE A 406 -10.41 13.26 -1.02
CA ILE A 406 -10.90 11.91 -0.72
C ILE A 406 -12.42 11.96 -0.56
N ASN A 407 -13.16 11.09 -1.25
CA ASN A 407 -14.55 10.81 -0.89
C ASN A 407 -14.55 9.95 0.36
N SER A 408 -15.03 10.47 1.49
CA SER A 408 -14.95 9.80 2.80
C SER A 408 -15.91 8.59 2.92
N ILE A 409 -16.83 8.42 1.97
CA ILE A 409 -17.74 7.27 1.93
C ILE A 409 -17.13 6.17 1.05
N THR A 410 -16.72 6.51 -0.17
CA THR A 410 -16.26 5.51 -1.16
C THR A 410 -14.74 5.38 -1.27
N GLN A 411 -14.00 6.24 -0.57
CA GLN A 411 -12.54 6.29 -0.54
C GLN A 411 -11.87 6.50 -1.91
N LYS A 412 -12.62 6.93 -2.94
CA LYS A 412 -12.04 7.44 -4.19
C LYS A 412 -11.25 8.70 -3.90
N TYR A 413 -10.16 8.92 -4.64
CA TYR A 413 -9.27 10.02 -4.33
C TYR A 413 -8.71 10.74 -5.56
N ALA A 414 -8.17 11.93 -5.34
CA ALA A 414 -7.37 12.67 -6.29
C ALA A 414 -6.15 13.26 -5.59
N VAL A 415 -5.02 13.29 -6.29
CA VAL A 415 -3.77 13.85 -5.77
C VAL A 415 -3.21 14.85 -6.77
N TRP A 416 -2.80 16.00 -6.28
CA TRP A 416 -2.08 17.00 -7.05
C TRP A 416 -0.81 17.41 -6.31
N GLN A 417 0.19 17.81 -7.08
CA GLN A 417 1.44 18.32 -6.53
C GLN A 417 1.90 19.53 -7.34
N GLU A 418 2.17 20.63 -6.66
CA GLU A 418 2.57 21.90 -7.26
C GLU A 418 3.77 22.49 -6.52
N GLU A 419 4.53 23.35 -7.18
CA GLU A 419 5.56 24.17 -6.53
C GLU A 419 5.11 25.63 -6.46
N ILE A 420 5.19 26.23 -5.27
CA ILE A 420 4.78 27.64 -5.08
C ILE A 420 5.84 28.41 -4.30
N SER A 421 5.89 29.71 -4.54
CA SER A 421 6.73 30.66 -3.80
C SER A 421 5.85 31.72 -3.17
N LYS A 422 5.60 31.59 -1.86
CA LYS A 422 4.82 32.56 -1.09
C LYS A 422 5.72 33.66 -0.56
#